data_AF-A0A3S4F8Y1-F1
#
_entry.id   AF-A0A3S4F8Y1-F1
#
_cell.length_a   1.000
_cell.length_b   1.000
_cell.length_c   1.000
_cell.angle_alpha   90.00
_cell.angle_beta   90.00
_cell.angle_gamma   90.00
#
_symmetry.space_group_name_H-M   'P 1'
#
loop_
_entity.id
_entity.type
_entity.pdbx_description
1 polymer ?
#
loop_
_entity_poly.entity_id
_entity_poly.type
_entity_poly.pdbx_seq_one_letter_code
_entity_poly.pdbx_strand_id
1 'polypeptide(L)'
;MTFKDFDAEEKLFLRRVIVAFGVVVVCFGILIFNLYNLQIRQHHYYTTRSNENDIKMLPVAPTRGIIYDRNGIPLVRNVTWYDIAVTPYKIADMDALLKQLTPIVDLSPDDIADFRHALKSSSRYRPVVLKKRANGC
;
A
#
# COMPACT_ATOMS: atom_id res chain seq x y z
N MET A 1 52.95 -58.38 20.32
CA MET A 1 51.99 -58.13 19.22
C MET A 1 50.88 -57.28 19.81
N THR A 2 50.95 -55.96 19.58
CA THR A 2 50.10 -54.98 20.25
C THR A 2 48.77 -54.93 19.51
N PHE A 3 47.73 -55.57 20.05
CA PHE A 3 46.38 -55.43 19.52
C PHE A 3 45.95 -53.98 19.77
N LYS A 4 45.89 -53.20 18.69
CA LYS A 4 45.39 -51.84 18.69
C LYS A 4 43.87 -51.98 18.64
N ASP A 5 43.16 -51.48 19.65
CA ASP A 5 41.71 -51.62 19.78
C ASP A 5 40.97 -50.71 18.77
N PHE A 6 40.95 -51.11 17.51
CA PHE A 6 40.27 -50.41 16.42
C PHE A 6 38.76 -50.26 16.68
N ASP A 7 38.14 -51.26 17.32
CA ASP A 7 36.70 -51.25 17.65
C ASP A 7 36.31 -50.15 18.64
N ALA A 8 37.20 -49.81 19.58
CA ALA A 8 36.95 -48.77 20.58
C ALA A 8 37.09 -47.37 19.98
N GLU A 9 38.11 -47.16 19.13
CA GLU A 9 38.31 -45.91 18.39
C GLU A 9 37.17 -45.65 17.38
N GLU A 10 36.70 -46.69 16.68
CA GLU A 10 35.60 -46.59 15.72
C GLU A 10 34.27 -46.24 16.41
N LYS A 11 33.94 -46.87 17.54
CA LYS A 11 32.74 -46.53 18.33
C LYS A 11 32.77 -45.10 18.86
N LEU A 12 33.93 -44.62 19.30
CA LEU A 12 34.11 -43.24 19.75
C LEU A 12 33.94 -42.25 18.58
N PHE A 13 34.44 -42.59 17.39
CA PHE A 13 34.27 -41.79 16.19
C PHE A 13 32.80 -41.75 15.75
N LEU A 14 32.13 -42.90 15.62
CA LEU A 14 30.72 -43.00 15.24
C LEU A 14 29.81 -42.23 16.22
N ARG A 15 30.07 -42.33 17.53
CA ARG A 15 29.32 -41.56 18.54
C ARG A 15 29.46 -40.05 18.34
N ARG A 16 30.65 -39.55 18.02
CA ARG A 16 30.87 -38.11 17.73
C ARG A 16 30.13 -37.67 16.47
N VAL A 17 30.15 -38.51 15.43
CA VAL A 17 29.44 -38.24 14.17
C VAL A 17 27.92 -38.21 14.40
N ILE A 18 27.36 -39.15 15.17
CA ILE A 18 25.93 -39.18 15.50
C ILE A 18 25.53 -37.95 16.32
N VAL A 19 26.35 -37.56 17.30
CA VAL A 19 26.09 -36.35 18.10
C VAL A 19 26.13 -35.09 17.23
N ALA A 20 27.15 -34.95 16.37
CA ALA A 20 27.27 -33.81 15.46
C ALA A 20 26.09 -33.76 14.48
N PHE A 21 25.67 -34.90 13.93
CA PHE A 21 24.50 -35.00 13.07
C PHE A 21 23.21 -34.60 13.80
N GLY A 22 23.05 -35.07 15.04
CA GLY A 22 21.92 -34.68 15.90
C GLY A 22 21.85 -33.16 16.11
N VAL A 23 22.99 -32.51 16.37
CA VAL A 23 23.06 -31.04 16.50
C VAL A 23 22.63 -30.34 15.21
N VAL A 24 23.10 -30.81 14.06
CA VAL A 24 22.72 -30.26 12.75
C VAL A 24 21.21 -30.39 12.53
N VAL A 25 20.63 -31.56 12.79
CA VAL A 25 19.18 -31.80 12.66
C VAL A 25 18.38 -30.85 13.56
N VAL A 26 18.82 -30.64 14.80
CA VAL A 26 18.17 -29.70 15.73
C VAL A 26 18.23 -28.26 15.19
N CYS A 27 19.38 -27.81 14.69
CA CYS A 27 19.53 -26.48 14.08
C CYS A 27 18.57 -26.28 12.91
N PHE A 28 18.49 -27.26 11.99
CA PHE A 28 17.54 -27.20 10.88
C PHE A 28 16.08 -27.25 11.36
N GLY A 29 15.78 -28.02 12.41
CA GLY A 29 14.45 -28.04 13.04
C GLY A 29 14.03 -26.67 13.57
N ILE A 30 14.95 -25.95 14.23
CA ILE A 30 14.72 -24.57 14.71
C ILE A 30 14.46 -23.62 13.53
N LEU A 31 15.23 -23.74 12.45
CA LEU A 31 15.02 -22.92 11.24
C LEU A 31 13.66 -23.18 10.60
N ILE A 32 13.27 -24.45 10.45
CA ILE A 32 11.96 -24.83 9.91
C ILE A 32 10.84 -24.33 10.81
N PHE A 33 10.98 -24.45 12.13
CA PHE A 33 10.00 -23.92 13.08
C PHE A 33 9.88 -22.39 13.01
N ASN A 34 10.99 -21.67 12.90
CA ASN A 34 10.99 -20.22 12.69
C ASN A 34 10.35 -19.83 11.36
N LEU A 35 10.64 -20.57 10.28
CA LEU A 35 10.04 -20.36 8.97
C LEU A 35 8.52 -20.61 9.02
N TYR A 36 8.09 -21.68 9.70
CA TYR A 36 6.69 -22.00 9.91
C TYR A 36 5.97 -20.94 10.75
N ASN A 37 6.61 -20.43 11.81
CA ASN A 37 6.09 -19.32 12.60
C ASN A 37 5.95 -18.04 11.76
N LEU A 38 6.93 -17.74 10.90
CA LEU A 38 6.86 -16.60 9.98
C LEU A 38 5.71 -16.79 9.00
N GLN A 39 5.58 -17.99 8.43
CA GLN A 39 4.50 -18.34 7.53
C GLN A 39 3.14 -18.27 8.23
N ILE A 40 2.94 -18.80 9.44
CA ILE A 40 1.64 -18.71 10.13
C ILE A 40 1.31 -17.29 10.60
N ARG A 41 2.25 -16.61 11.26
CA ARG A 41 2.00 -15.27 11.79
C ARG A 41 1.91 -14.23 10.68
N GLN A 42 2.52 -14.45 9.51
CA GLN A 42 2.48 -13.49 8.39
C GLN A 42 1.64 -13.94 7.19
N HIS A 43 1.18 -15.19 7.07
CA HIS A 43 0.21 -15.56 6.01
C HIS A 43 -1.14 -14.91 6.24
N HIS A 44 -1.54 -14.71 7.49
CA HIS A 44 -2.79 -13.99 7.77
C HIS A 44 -2.72 -12.51 7.38
N TYR A 45 -1.52 -11.96 7.16
CA TYR A 45 -1.33 -10.58 6.73
C TYR A 45 -1.29 -10.40 5.21
N TYR A 46 -0.76 -11.38 4.47
CA TYR A 46 -0.51 -11.23 3.01
C TYR A 46 -1.48 -12.00 2.09
N THR A 47 -2.09 -13.11 2.51
CA THR A 47 -2.93 -13.91 1.60
C THR A 47 -4.37 -13.38 1.45
N THR A 48 -4.90 -12.64 2.44
CA THR A 48 -6.25 -12.05 2.35
C THR A 48 -6.29 -10.68 1.67
N ARG A 49 -5.14 -10.08 1.34
CA ARG A 49 -5.08 -8.69 0.81
C ARG A 49 -4.66 -8.56 -0.65
N SER A 50 -4.61 -9.65 -1.43
CA SER A 50 -4.46 -9.51 -2.88
C SER A 50 -5.74 -9.00 -3.59
N ASN A 51 -6.90 -9.00 -2.92
CA ASN A 51 -8.12 -8.45 -3.50
C ASN A 51 -8.57 -7.11 -2.90
N GLU A 52 -7.98 -6.60 -1.80
CA GLU A 52 -8.56 -5.40 -1.16
C GLU A 52 -7.62 -4.37 -0.51
N ASN A 53 -6.31 -4.58 -0.33
CA ASN A 53 -5.45 -3.50 0.21
C ASN A 53 -4.19 -3.30 -0.62
N ASP A 54 -4.32 -2.41 -1.60
CA ASP A 54 -3.23 -1.54 -2.06
C ASP A 54 -2.62 -0.86 -0.83
N ILE A 55 -1.47 -1.35 -0.32
CA ILE A 55 -0.75 -0.70 0.79
C ILE A 55 -0.11 0.57 0.23
N LYS A 56 -0.93 1.61 0.08
CA LYS A 56 -0.45 2.98 -0.06
C LYS A 56 -0.03 3.44 1.31
N MET A 57 1.27 3.52 1.53
CA MET A 57 1.81 4.38 2.58
C MET A 57 1.35 5.80 2.24
N LEU A 58 0.21 6.21 2.80
CA LEU A 58 -0.23 7.60 2.81
C LEU A 58 0.62 8.28 3.88
N PRO A 59 1.63 9.09 3.52
CA PRO A 59 2.31 9.88 4.52
C PRO A 59 1.27 10.78 5.18
N VAL A 60 1.08 10.61 6.50
CA VAL A 60 0.29 11.55 7.29
C VAL A 60 1.10 12.83 7.33
N ALA A 61 0.71 13.81 6.51
CA ALA A 61 1.32 15.12 6.56
C ALA A 61 1.13 15.67 7.99
N PRO A 62 2.21 16.14 8.64
CA PRO A 62 2.07 16.76 9.95
C PRO A 62 1.14 17.97 9.83
N THR A 63 0.24 18.14 10.80
CA THR A 63 -0.63 19.32 10.86
C THR A 63 0.25 20.57 10.93
N ARG A 64 0.19 21.45 9.92
CA ARG A 64 0.96 22.70 9.93
C ARG A 64 0.50 23.54 11.13
N GLY A 65 1.45 24.04 11.92
CA GLY A 65 1.16 24.97 13.01
C GLY A 65 0.53 26.26 12.47
N ILE A 66 -0.49 26.77 13.15
CA ILE A 66 -1.12 28.06 12.84
C ILE A 66 -0.16 29.16 13.30
N ILE A 67 0.24 30.05 12.39
CA ILE A 67 1.09 31.20 12.73
C ILE A 67 0.18 32.36 13.14
N TYR A 68 0.36 32.84 14.38
CA TYR A 68 -0.36 33.97 14.95
C TYR A 68 0.51 35.24 14.88
N ASP A 69 -0.11 36.38 14.63
CA ASP A 69 0.52 37.69 14.83
C ASP A 69 0.62 38.02 16.34
N ARG A 70 1.38 39.06 16.71
CA ARG A 70 1.58 39.54 18.09
C ARG A 70 0.26 39.87 18.82
N ASN A 71 -0.80 40.13 18.07
CA ASN A 71 -2.15 40.42 18.55
C ASN A 71 -3.08 39.19 18.57
N GLY A 72 -2.55 37.97 18.36
CA GLY A 72 -3.34 36.73 18.39
C GLY A 72 -4.21 36.49 17.15
N ILE A 73 -4.05 37.29 16.09
CA ILE A 73 -4.80 37.15 14.84
C ILE A 73 -4.10 36.10 13.95
N PRO A 74 -4.81 35.04 13.50
CA PRO A 74 -4.23 34.03 12.61
C PRO A 74 -4.02 34.61 11.19
N LEU A 75 -2.77 34.63 10.72
CA LEU A 75 -2.40 35.18 9.39
C LEU A 75 -2.56 34.17 8.25
N VAL A 76 -2.52 32.87 8.53
CA VAL A 76 -2.63 31.80 7.51
C VAL A 76 -3.66 30.77 7.97
N ARG A 77 -4.78 30.69 7.27
CA ARG A 77 -5.77 29.61 7.42
C ARG A 77 -5.57 28.57 6.32
N ASN A 78 -5.70 27.30 6.68
CA ASN A 78 -5.83 26.21 5.72
C ASN A 78 -7.27 26.20 5.20
N VAL A 79 -7.47 26.64 3.95
CA VAL A 79 -8.79 26.61 3.30
C VAL A 79 -8.85 25.33 2.48
N THR A 80 -9.82 24.47 2.77
CA THR A 80 -10.03 23.23 2.01
C THR A 80 -10.68 23.54 0.67
N TRP A 81 -9.97 23.28 -0.42
CA TRP A 81 -10.48 23.40 -1.78
C TRP A 81 -10.97 22.03 -2.28
N TYR A 82 -12.14 22.00 -2.92
CA TYR A 82 -12.74 20.77 -3.44
C TYR A 82 -12.90 20.85 -4.95
N ASP A 83 -12.18 19.99 -5.67
CA ASP A 83 -12.34 19.82 -7.12
C ASP A 83 -13.11 18.53 -7.41
N ILE A 84 -14.05 18.61 -8.37
CA ILE A 84 -14.78 17.43 -8.85
C ILE A 84 -13.99 16.87 -10.04
N ALA A 85 -13.36 15.70 -9.86
CA ALA A 85 -12.61 15.02 -10.91
C ALA A 85 -13.23 13.67 -11.26
N VAL A 86 -13.20 13.34 -12.55
CA VAL A 86 -13.84 12.16 -13.14
C VAL A 86 -12.76 11.29 -13.77
N THR A 87 -12.75 9.99 -13.43
CA THR A 87 -11.79 9.02 -14.02
C THR A 87 -12.50 8.17 -15.07
N PRO A 88 -12.20 8.35 -16.38
CA PRO A 88 -12.96 7.73 -17.46
C PRO A 88 -12.99 6.20 -17.42
N TYR A 89 -11.88 5.57 -17.02
CA TYR A 89 -11.79 4.11 -16.96
C TYR A 89 -12.82 3.44 -16.02
N LYS A 90 -13.30 4.15 -14.99
CA LYS A 90 -14.26 3.60 -14.01
C LYS A 90 -15.73 3.80 -14.42
N ILE A 91 -15.98 4.40 -15.58
CA ILE A 91 -17.31 4.86 -15.99
C ILE A 91 -17.71 4.11 -17.27
N ALA A 92 -18.80 3.37 -17.20
CA ALA A 92 -19.34 2.63 -18.33
C ALA A 92 -19.98 3.56 -19.37
N ASP A 93 -20.70 4.60 -18.93
CA ASP A 93 -21.36 5.58 -19.79
C ASP A 93 -21.12 7.01 -19.26
N MET A 94 -20.25 7.75 -19.95
CA MET A 94 -19.90 9.12 -19.60
C MET A 94 -21.04 10.11 -19.90
N ASP A 95 -21.85 9.85 -20.93
CA ASP A 95 -22.94 10.73 -21.33
C ASP A 95 -24.10 10.65 -20.33
N ALA A 96 -24.40 9.45 -19.84
CA ALA A 96 -25.38 9.25 -18.76
C ALA A 96 -24.93 9.93 -17.45
N LEU A 97 -23.65 9.80 -17.10
CA LEU A 97 -23.08 10.43 -15.91
C LEU A 97 -23.13 11.96 -16.00
N LEU A 98 -22.75 12.54 -17.14
CA LEU A 98 -22.83 13.99 -17.36
C LEU A 98 -24.27 14.49 -17.22
N LYS A 99 -25.25 13.82 -17.83
CA LYS A 99 -26.67 14.18 -17.69
C LYS A 99 -27.18 14.15 -16.26
N GLN A 100 -26.76 13.17 -15.46
CA GLN A 100 -27.15 13.08 -14.04
C GLN A 100 -26.44 14.13 -13.18
N LEU A 101 -25.23 14.54 -13.56
CA LEU A 101 -24.40 15.45 -12.78
C LEU A 101 -24.67 16.93 -13.11
N THR A 102 -25.18 17.24 -14.31
CA THR A 102 -25.63 18.57 -14.73
C THR A 102 -26.55 19.26 -13.70
N PRO A 103 -27.64 18.64 -13.21
CA PRO A 103 -28.55 19.30 -12.26
C PRO A 103 -27.97 19.45 -10.84
N ILE A 104 -26.91 18.73 -10.49
CA ILE A 104 -26.31 18.74 -9.14
C ILE A 104 -25.16 19.77 -9.06
N VAL A 105 -24.44 19.96 -10.16
CA VAL A 105 -23.19 20.74 -10.21
C VAL A 105 -23.36 22.05 -11.01
N ASP A 106 -24.53 22.27 -11.62
CA ASP A 106 -24.86 23.42 -12.47
C ASP A 106 -23.84 23.57 -13.60
N LEU A 107 -23.71 22.52 -14.42
CA LEU A 107 -22.75 22.48 -15.52
C LEU A 107 -23.33 23.20 -16.75
N SER A 108 -22.63 24.23 -17.22
CA SER A 108 -22.96 24.90 -18.49
C SER A 108 -22.69 23.96 -19.67
N PRO A 109 -23.42 24.10 -20.80
CA PRO A 109 -23.08 23.41 -22.04
C PRO A 109 -21.61 23.60 -22.47
N ASP A 110 -21.04 24.77 -22.19
CA ASP A 110 -19.65 25.10 -22.49
C ASP A 110 -18.67 24.29 -21.60
N ASP A 111 -18.98 24.14 -20.31
CA ASP A 111 -18.18 23.32 -19.39
C ASP A 111 -18.09 21.86 -19.87
N ILE A 112 -19.19 21.35 -20.42
CA ILE A 112 -19.27 19.97 -20.95
C ILE A 112 -18.44 19.85 -22.24
N ALA A 113 -18.45 20.87 -23.10
CA ALA A 113 -17.65 20.88 -24.32
C ALA A 113 -16.14 20.91 -24.01
N ASP A 114 -15.73 21.76 -23.07
CA ASP A 114 -14.35 21.87 -22.60
C ASP A 114 -13.88 20.57 -21.93
N PHE A 115 -14.73 19.98 -21.08
CA PHE A 115 -14.45 18.68 -20.46
C PHE A 115 -14.27 17.57 -21.51
N ARG A 116 -15.11 17.52 -22.55
CA ARG A 116 -14.97 16.55 -23.65
C ARG A 116 -13.69 16.75 -24.44
N HIS A 117 -13.26 18.00 -24.63
CA HIS A 117 -11.99 18.31 -25.30
C HIS A 117 -10.80 17.84 -24.45
N ALA A 118 -10.81 18.13 -23.15
CA ALA A 118 -9.80 17.66 -22.19
C ALA A 118 -9.76 16.14 -22.09
N LEU A 119 -10.93 15.49 -22.13
CA LEU A 119 -11.07 14.03 -22.11
C LEU A 119 -10.43 13.35 -23.32
N LYS A 120 -10.51 13.96 -24.51
CA LYS A 120 -9.87 13.42 -25.73
C LYS A 120 -8.35 13.52 -25.69
N SER A 121 -7.81 14.55 -25.04
CA SER A 121 -6.36 14.76 -24.91
C SER A 121 -5.74 13.97 -23.75
N SER A 122 -6.54 13.60 -22.75
CA SER A 122 -6.08 12.88 -21.56
C SER A 122 -6.15 11.36 -21.72
N SER A 123 -5.25 10.64 -21.02
CA SER A 123 -5.31 9.19 -20.94
C SER A 123 -6.53 8.74 -20.13
N ARG A 124 -7.18 7.64 -20.55
CA ARG A 124 -8.37 7.06 -19.88
C ARG A 124 -8.16 6.74 -18.39
N TYR A 125 -6.91 6.60 -17.96
CA TYR A 125 -6.52 6.28 -16.59
C TYR A 125 -6.20 7.51 -15.72
N ARG A 126 -6.16 8.71 -16.30
CA ARG A 126 -5.92 9.95 -15.53
C ARG A 126 -7.25 10.60 -15.14
N PRO A 127 -7.39 11.08 -13.88
CA PRO A 127 -8.55 11.86 -13.49
C PRO A 127 -8.54 13.19 -14.27
N VAL A 128 -9.68 13.53 -14.87
CA VAL A 128 -9.92 14.81 -15.57
C VAL A 128 -10.85 15.65 -14.70
N VAL A 129 -10.46 16.89 -14.41
CA VAL A 129 -11.27 17.80 -13.60
C VAL A 129 -12.50 18.23 -14.41
N LEU A 130 -13.69 18.00 -13.85
CA LEU A 130 -14.97 18.34 -14.47
C LEU A 130 -15.38 19.78 -14.13
N LYS A 131 -15.19 20.19 -12.88
CA LYS A 131 -15.43 21.57 -12.45
C LYS A 131 -14.55 21.89 -11.26
N LYS A 132 -13.85 23.02 -11.34
CA LYS A 132 -13.15 23.61 -10.20
C LYS A 132 -14.17 24.43 -9.42
N ARG A 133 -14.46 24.07 -8.16
CA ARG A 133 -15.30 24.93 -7.31
C ARG A 133 -14.40 25.92 -6.60
N ALA A 134 -14.33 27.13 -7.14
CA ALA A 134 -13.74 28.27 -6.45
C ALA A 134 -14.74 28.85 -5.45
N ASN A 135 -14.77 28.31 -4.23
CA ASN A 135 -15.43 28.97 -3.11
C ASN A 135 -14.42 29.27 -2.01
N GLY A 136 -14.03 30.54 -1.94
CA GLY A 136 -13.23 31.10 -0.86
C GLY A 136 -12.69 32.48 -1.23
N CYS A 137 -13.56 33.49 -1.27
CA CYS A 137 -13.17 34.84 -0.84
C CYS A 137 -13.20 34.86 0.71
#